data_AF-X1JAX5-F1
#
_entry.id   AF-X1JAX5-F1
#
_cell.length_a   1.000
_cell.length_b   1.000
_cell.length_c   1.000
_cell.angle_alpha   90.00
_cell.angle_beta   90.00
_cell.angle_gamma   90.00
#
_symmetry.space_group_name_H-M   'P 1'
#
loop_
_entity.id
_entity.type
_entity.pdbx_description
1 polymer ?
#
loop_
_entity_poly.entity_id
_entity_poly.type
_entity_poly.pdbx_seq_one_letter_code
_entity_poly.pdbx_strand_id
1 'polypeptide(L)'
;ALTDILEIVEVGERKGLGIQSFKVTGIKIPEPVEKNLCFQAHKLLKNDFNLPPLQIHLHKIIPTGSGLGGGSSDAAFTIKLINKLFSLQLSDQKMLEYAEKLGSDCPFFINNVASLATGKGNKLT
;
A
#
# COMPACT_ATOMS: atom_id res chain seq x y z
N ALA A 1 5.29 -8.74 -17.63
CA ALA A 1 4.06 -8.19 -17.03
C ALA A 1 4.32 -6.73 -16.68
N LEU A 2 3.31 -5.85 -16.75
CA LEU A 2 3.44 -4.48 -16.25
C LEU A 2 3.41 -4.53 -14.71
N THR A 3 4.44 -4.01 -14.07
CA THR A 3 4.57 -4.00 -12.60
C THR A 3 5.19 -2.70 -12.15
N ASP A 4 4.64 -2.11 -11.10
CA ASP A 4 5.28 -1.02 -10.38
C ASP A 4 6.38 -1.54 -9.45
N ILE A 5 7.24 -0.65 -8.95
CA ILE A 5 8.29 -0.99 -7.99
C ILE A 5 8.09 -0.15 -6.74
N LEU A 6 8.04 -0.82 -5.58
CA LEU A 6 7.86 -0.19 -4.28
C LEU A 6 9.04 -0.54 -3.37
N GLU A 7 9.72 0.50 -2.88
CA GLU A 7 10.79 0.40 -1.90
C GLU A 7 10.38 1.13 -0.62
N ILE A 8 10.62 0.51 0.53
CA ILE A 8 10.36 1.06 1.86
C ILE A 8 11.60 0.84 2.71
N VAL A 9 12.19 1.94 3.20
CA VAL A 9 13.42 1.94 4.00
C VAL A 9 13.14 2.61 5.34
N GLU A 10 13.58 1.99 6.43
CA GLU A 10 13.61 2.61 7.75
C GLU A 10 14.74 3.64 7.83
N VAL A 11 14.44 4.85 8.32
CA VAL A 11 15.42 5.94 8.40
C VAL A 11 15.53 6.52 9.80
N GLY A 12 16.37 5.88 10.60
CA GLY A 12 16.73 6.31 11.95
C GLY A 12 15.83 5.71 13.03
N GLU A 13 16.26 5.88 14.28
CA GLU A 13 15.72 5.10 15.41
C GLU A 13 14.50 5.75 16.08
N ARG A 14 14.20 7.02 15.73
CA ARG A 14 13.22 7.84 16.46
C ARG A 14 11.79 7.61 15.97
N LYS A 15 11.10 6.63 16.57
CA LYS A 15 9.72 6.23 16.23
C LYS A 15 8.71 7.39 16.30
N GLY A 16 7.61 7.25 15.56
CA GLY A 16 6.49 8.21 15.58
C GLY A 16 6.62 9.36 14.58
N LEU A 17 7.74 9.49 13.87
CA LEU A 17 7.97 10.56 12.89
C LEU A 17 7.26 10.34 11.53
N GLY A 18 6.81 9.12 11.21
CA GLY A 18 6.07 8.83 9.97
C GLY A 18 6.94 8.87 8.71
N ILE A 19 6.38 9.30 7.58
CA ILE A 19 7.12 9.33 6.30
C ILE A 19 8.02 10.57 6.26
N GLN A 20 9.33 10.35 6.18
CA GLN A 20 10.35 11.40 6.04
C GLN A 20 10.52 11.84 4.58
N SER A 21 10.40 10.90 3.64
CA SER A 21 10.37 11.22 2.22
C SER A 21 9.49 10.24 1.47
N PHE A 22 8.68 10.76 0.56
CA PHE A 22 7.92 9.97 -0.39
C PHE A 22 8.29 10.42 -1.81
N LYS A 23 8.94 9.55 -2.57
CA LYS A 23 9.38 9.84 -3.93
C LYS A 23 8.57 9.03 -4.92
N VAL A 24 8.09 9.68 -5.97
CA VAL A 24 7.48 9.00 -7.12
C VAL A 24 8.36 9.23 -8.35
N THR A 25 8.60 8.17 -9.12
CA THR A 25 9.33 8.23 -10.40
C THR A 25 8.57 7.44 -11.47
N GLY A 26 8.98 7.55 -12.73
CA GLY A 26 8.25 6.93 -13.84
C GLY A 26 7.06 7.80 -14.27
N ILE A 27 5.89 7.18 -14.44
CA ILE A 27 4.65 7.90 -14.76
C ILE A 27 4.31 8.90 -13.65
N LYS A 28 4.08 10.16 -14.04
CA LYS A 28 3.73 11.22 -13.10
C LYS A 28 2.31 11.01 -12.56
N ILE A 29 2.19 11.09 -11.25
CA ILE A 29 0.91 11.12 -10.53
C ILE A 29 0.61 12.60 -10.26
N PRO A 30 -0.47 13.18 -10.81
CA PRO A 30 -0.80 14.61 -10.63
C PRO A 30 -1.32 14.93 -9.22
N GLU A 31 -1.79 13.93 -8.48
CA GLU A 31 -2.32 14.11 -7.13
C GLU A 31 -1.23 14.42 -6.09
N PRO A 32 -1.55 15.18 -5.03
CA PRO A 32 -0.67 15.34 -3.88
C PRO A 32 -0.24 13.99 -3.29
N VAL A 33 0.99 13.92 -2.80
CA VAL A 33 1.59 12.72 -2.18
C VAL A 33 0.71 12.16 -1.06
N GLU A 34 0.09 13.03 -0.27
CA GLU A 34 -0.77 12.62 0.84
C GLU A 34 -1.99 11.86 0.33
N LYS A 35 -2.45 12.09 -0.89
CA LYS A 35 -3.57 11.33 -1.48
C LYS A 35 -3.15 9.99 -2.08
N ASN A 36 -1.85 9.72 -2.19
CA ASN A 36 -1.35 8.44 -2.69
C ASN A 36 -1.76 7.29 -1.74
N LEU A 37 -2.24 6.18 -2.30
CA LEU A 37 -2.74 5.06 -1.49
C LEU A 37 -1.63 4.36 -0.66
N CYS A 38 -0.37 4.37 -1.10
CA CYS A 38 0.75 3.89 -0.27
C CYS A 38 0.96 4.79 0.96
N PHE A 39 0.86 6.12 0.76
CA PHE A 39 0.95 7.08 1.86
C PHE A 39 -0.18 6.86 2.87
N GLN A 40 -1.41 6.67 2.38
CA GLN A 40 -2.56 6.37 3.21
C GLN A 40 -2.44 5.01 3.91
N ALA A 41 -1.93 3.98 3.24
CA ALA A 41 -1.68 2.67 3.83
C ALA A 41 -0.73 2.76 5.03
N HIS A 42 0.41 3.44 4.88
CA HIS A 42 1.31 3.70 5.98
C HIS A 42 0.63 4.50 7.10
N LYS A 43 -0.15 5.54 6.77
CA LYS A 43 -0.86 6.35 7.77
C LYS A 43 -1.85 5.51 8.59
N LEU A 44 -2.60 4.61 7.94
CA LEU A 44 -3.51 3.69 8.63
C LEU A 44 -2.76 2.77 9.59
N LEU A 45 -1.66 2.15 9.15
CA LEU A 45 -0.88 1.27 10.03
C LEU A 45 -0.21 2.03 11.16
N LYS A 46 0.33 3.24 10.91
CA LYS A 46 0.96 4.07 11.94
C LYS A 46 -0.01 4.45 13.06
N ASN A 47 -1.31 4.55 12.80
CA ASN A 47 -2.30 4.86 13.84
C ASN A 47 -2.41 3.74 14.87
N ASP A 48 -2.20 2.49 14.45
CA ASP A 48 -2.36 1.31 15.30
C ASP A 48 -1.01 0.72 15.76
N PHE A 49 0.09 1.08 15.09
CA PHE A 49 1.44 0.56 15.34
C PHE A 49 2.46 1.68 15.50
N ASN A 50 3.39 1.50 16.46
CA ASN A 50 4.50 2.41 16.65
C ASN A 50 5.63 2.16 15.62
N LEU A 51 5.45 2.68 14.41
CA LEU A 51 6.38 2.52 13.30
C LEU A 51 7.56 3.51 13.37
N PRO A 52 8.76 3.08 12.94
CA PRO A 52 9.88 3.99 12.77
C PRO A 52 9.63 4.94 11.58
N PRO A 53 10.41 6.02 11.47
CA PRO A 53 10.40 6.89 10.32
C PRO A 53 10.76 6.14 9.04
N LEU A 54 10.00 6.35 7.95
CA LEU A 54 10.20 5.65 6.69
C LEU A 54 10.53 6.60 5.53
N GLN A 55 11.32 6.10 4.59
CA GLN A 55 11.37 6.59 3.22
C GLN A 55 10.63 5.61 2.32
N ILE A 56 9.77 6.13 1.46
CA ILE A 56 9.03 5.33 0.48
C ILE A 56 9.37 5.84 -0.91
N HIS A 57 9.73 4.92 -1.80
CA HIS A 57 9.92 5.20 -3.22
C HIS A 57 8.99 4.31 -4.05
N LEU A 58 8.19 4.94 -4.90
CA LEU A 58 7.30 4.29 -5.83
C LEU A 58 7.71 4.62 -7.27
N HIS A 59 8.11 3.62 -8.04
CA HIS A 59 8.34 3.75 -9.48
C HIS A 59 7.10 3.26 -10.24
N LYS A 60 6.39 4.20 -10.87
CA LYS A 60 5.15 3.95 -11.59
C LYS A 60 5.41 3.60 -13.05
N ILE A 61 4.95 2.43 -13.45
CA ILE A 61 4.90 1.88 -14.80
C ILE A 61 3.44 1.63 -15.21
N ILE A 62 2.55 1.27 -14.28
CA ILE A 62 1.12 1.05 -14.55
C ILE A 62 0.41 2.41 -14.60
N PRO A 63 -0.23 2.78 -15.73
CA PRO A 63 -0.93 4.06 -15.83
C PRO A 63 -2.11 4.17 -14.86
N THR A 64 -2.21 5.30 -14.17
CA THR A 64 -3.36 5.61 -13.31
C THR A 64 -4.65 5.62 -14.13
N GLY A 65 -5.73 5.06 -13.58
CA GLY A 65 -7.03 5.01 -14.26
C GLY A 65 -7.13 4.03 -15.44
N SER A 66 -6.12 3.18 -15.65
CA SER A 66 -6.12 2.17 -16.74
C SER A 66 -7.06 0.98 -16.53
N GLY A 67 -7.72 0.86 -15.36
CA GLY A 67 -8.52 -0.32 -15.01
C GLY A 67 -7.69 -1.55 -14.63
N LEU A 68 -6.36 -1.43 -14.49
CA LEU A 68 -5.46 -2.53 -14.14
C LEU A 68 -5.19 -2.68 -12.63
N GLY A 69 -5.82 -1.85 -11.80
CA GLY A 69 -5.67 -1.91 -10.34
C GLY A 69 -4.29 -1.51 -9.80
N GLY A 70 -3.46 -0.78 -10.56
CA GLY A 70 -2.09 -0.43 -10.16
C GLY A 70 -2.00 0.25 -8.78
N GLY A 71 -2.77 1.33 -8.56
CA GLY A 71 -2.77 2.02 -7.27
C GLY A 71 -3.28 1.16 -6.11
N SER A 72 -4.24 0.27 -6.36
CA SER A 72 -4.76 -0.68 -5.38
C SER A 72 -3.73 -1.75 -5.02
N SER A 73 -2.97 -2.22 -6.02
CA SER A 73 -1.85 -3.12 -5.83
C SER A 73 -0.76 -2.47 -5.00
N ASP A 74 -0.33 -1.26 -5.36
CA ASP A 74 0.70 -0.51 -4.63
C ASP A 74 0.33 -0.34 -3.14
N ALA A 75 -0.94 -0.05 -2.86
CA ALA A 75 -1.48 0.10 -1.51
C ALA A 75 -1.42 -1.21 -0.69
N ALA A 76 -1.90 -2.31 -1.28
CA ALA A 76 -1.90 -3.62 -0.67
C ALA A 76 -0.48 -4.13 -0.40
N PHE A 77 0.43 -3.95 -1.35
CA PHE A 77 1.84 -4.30 -1.17
C PHE A 77 2.53 -3.40 -0.15
N THR A 78 2.12 -2.14 0.01
CA THR A 78 2.59 -1.30 1.12
C THR A 78 2.23 -1.89 2.48
N ILE A 79 0.99 -2.36 2.67
CA ILE A 79 0.56 -3.03 3.90
C ILE A 79 1.42 -4.29 4.15
N LYS A 80 1.56 -5.14 3.13
CA LYS A 80 2.33 -6.40 3.23
C LYS A 80 3.80 -6.15 3.55
N LEU A 81 4.43 -5.16 2.90
CA LEU A 81 5.83 -4.82 3.14
C LEU A 81 6.04 -4.27 4.54
N ILE A 82 5.19 -3.35 5.02
CA ILE A 82 5.30 -2.80 6.38
C ILE A 82 5.07 -3.90 7.42
N ASN A 83 4.04 -4.75 7.24
CA ASN A 83 3.79 -5.90 8.11
C ASN A 83 5.02 -6.81 8.21
N LYS A 84 5.65 -7.12 7.07
CA LYS A 84 6.84 -7.97 6.99
C LYS A 84 8.08 -7.31 7.59
N LEU A 85 8.39 -6.08 7.20
CA LEU A 85 9.59 -5.35 7.64
C LEU A 85 9.61 -5.16 9.16
N PHE A 86 8.47 -4.87 9.76
CA PHE A 86 8.36 -4.59 11.19
C PHE A 86 7.77 -5.73 12.01
N SER A 87 7.58 -6.91 11.39
CA SER A 87 7.02 -8.10 12.04
C SER A 87 5.76 -7.79 12.86
N LEU A 88 4.80 -7.08 12.26
CA LEU A 88 3.58 -6.63 12.96
C LEU A 88 2.61 -7.76 13.30
N GLN A 89 2.87 -8.97 12.77
CA GLN A 89 2.06 -10.18 12.98
C GLN A 89 0.60 -10.01 12.55
N LEU A 90 0.33 -9.14 11.57
CA LEU A 90 -1.00 -9.04 10.99
C LEU A 90 -1.30 -10.32 10.21
N SER A 91 -2.44 -10.94 10.52
CA SER A 91 -3.01 -12.00 9.70
C SER A 91 -3.51 -11.44 8.36
N ASP A 92 -3.68 -12.30 7.36
CA ASP A 92 -4.26 -11.91 6.07
C ASP A 92 -5.63 -11.24 6.24
N GLN A 93 -6.46 -11.76 7.16
CA GLN A 93 -7.75 -11.16 7.49
C GLN A 93 -7.62 -9.73 8.00
N LYS A 94 -6.64 -9.44 8.87
CA LYS A 94 -6.39 -8.07 9.34
C LYS A 94 -5.82 -7.17 8.24
N MET A 95 -4.95 -7.69 7.38
CA MET A 95 -4.47 -6.93 6.23
C MET A 95 -5.60 -6.59 5.24
N LEU A 96 -6.57 -7.50 5.05
CA LEU A 96 -7.78 -7.25 4.25
C LEU A 96 -8.63 -6.12 4.86
N GLU A 97 -8.82 -6.09 6.18
CA GLU A 97 -9.53 -5.00 6.87
C GLU A 97 -8.86 -3.62 6.67
N TYR A 98 -7.52 -3.56 6.63
CA TYR A 98 -6.80 -2.33 6.29
C TYR A 98 -6.96 -1.97 4.82
N ALA A 99 -6.82 -2.94 3.93
CA ALA A 99 -6.93 -2.74 2.48
C ALA A 99 -8.31 -2.21 2.09
N GLU A 100 -9.39 -2.73 2.70
CA GLU A 100 -10.76 -2.29 2.42
C GLU A 100 -10.99 -0.81 2.72
N LYS A 101 -10.29 -0.24 3.70
CA LYS A 101 -10.37 1.19 4.04
C LYS A 101 -9.71 2.08 2.98
N LEU A 102 -8.83 1.53 2.14
CA LEU A 102 -8.09 2.27 1.12
C LEU A 102 -8.81 2.29 -0.23
N GLY A 103 -9.51 1.20 -0.58
CA GLY A 103 -10.25 1.07 -1.83
C GLY A 103 -10.90 -0.29 -1.99
N SER A 104 -11.94 -0.39 -2.83
CA SER A 104 -12.68 -1.63 -3.06
C SER A 104 -11.82 -2.75 -3.65
N ASP A 105 -10.83 -2.37 -4.46
CA ASP A 105 -10.01 -3.31 -5.22
C ASP A 105 -8.71 -3.67 -4.49
N CYS A 106 -8.37 -2.96 -3.40
CA CYS A 106 -7.16 -3.22 -2.61
C CYS A 106 -7.16 -4.62 -1.95
N PRO A 107 -8.28 -5.12 -1.37
CA PRO A 107 -8.33 -6.46 -0.77
C PRO A 107 -7.89 -7.59 -1.71
N PHE A 108 -8.19 -7.48 -3.02
CA PHE A 108 -7.79 -8.45 -4.03
C PHE A 108 -6.27 -8.72 -4.02
N PHE A 109 -5.47 -7.66 -3.89
CA PHE A 109 -4.02 -7.74 -3.94
C PHE A 109 -3.37 -8.20 -2.61
N ILE A 110 -4.14 -8.35 -1.53
CA ILE A 110 -3.62 -8.97 -0.30
C ILE A 110 -3.34 -10.45 -0.55
N ASN A 111 -4.34 -11.17 -1.05
CA ASN A 111 -4.22 -12.59 -1.39
C ASN A 111 -3.49 -12.79 -2.73
N ASN A 112 -3.71 -11.87 -3.69
CA ASN A 112 -3.04 -11.82 -4.99
C ASN A 112 -3.11 -13.16 -5.76
N VAL A 113 -4.28 -13.77 -5.75
CA VAL A 113 -4.62 -14.98 -6.51
C VAL A 113 -5.85 -14.70 -7.37
N ALA A 114 -6.08 -15.49 -8.42
CA ALA A 114 -7.33 -15.40 -9.17
C ALA A 114 -8.52 -15.70 -8.23
N SER A 115 -9.54 -14.84 -8.24
CA SER A 115 -10.69 -14.94 -7.33
C SER A 115 -11.94 -14.39 -7.99
N LEU A 116 -13.10 -14.89 -7.58
CA LEU A 116 -14.39 -14.29 -7.89
C LEU A 116 -14.65 -13.16 -6.90
N ALA A 117 -14.77 -11.94 -7.43
CA ALA A 117 -15.09 -10.76 -6.64
C ALA A 117 -16.59 -10.42 -6.72
N THR A 118 -17.23 -10.21 -5.58
CA THR A 118 -18.64 -9.82 -5.47
C THR A 118 -18.81 -8.55 -4.62
N GLY A 119 -20.04 -8.03 -4.53
CA GLY A 119 -20.32 -6.76 -3.85
C GLY A 119 -19.76 -5.59 -4.64
N LYS A 120 -18.92 -4.77 -4.00
CA LYS A 120 -18.20 -3.67 -4.65
C LYS A 120 -16.82 -4.09 -5.19
N GLY A 121 -16.51 -5.38 -5.21
CA GLY A 121 -15.18 -5.92 -5.55
C GLY A 121 -14.34 -6.37 -4.34
N ASN A 122 -14.87 -6.20 -3.12
CA ASN A 122 -14.15 -6.46 -1.86
C ASN A 122 -14.40 -7.85 -1.26
N LYS A 123 -15.42 -8.59 -1.71
CA LYS A 123 -15.74 -9.94 -1.23
C LYS A 123 -15.19 -10.97 -2.20
N LEU A 124 -14.18 -11.74 -1.76
CA LEU A 124 -13.42 -12.66 -2.62
C LEU A 124 -13.71 -14.11 -2.23
N THR A 125 -13.93 -14.97 -3.23
CA THR A 125 -14.09 -16.43 -3.11
C THR A 125 -13.33 -17.14 -4.21
#